data_AF-A0A9E1YFN1-F1
#
_entry.id   AF-A0A9E1YFN1-F1
#
_cell.length_a   1.000
_cell.length_b   1.000
_cell.length_c   1.000
_cell.angle_alpha   90.00
_cell.angle_beta   90.00
_cell.angle_gamma   90.00
#
_symmetry.space_group_name_H-M   'P 1'
#
loop_
_entity.id
_entity.type
_entity.pdbx_description
1 polymer ?
#
loop_
_entity_poly.entity_id
_entity_poly.type
_entity_poly.pdbx_seq_one_letter_code
_entity_poly.pdbx_strand_id
1 'polypeptide(L)'
;MSKESRFSTVPVNQFIMVIAITILASYCLVFTEGLFFLTKPSFFNSWSSFESMTVLFIAPLALNVLSLIVLVPGLIAVLLLPESLRMLPAIYTVLPAIILTFLILLLVENFTYTVWGFNIGSFKGIFRYVYTIAILACVIWLSRDLWRLVALLDQSPLGQKLKLSAAVLLLVSGLFSAINLTQKEDLFALELSKTEDDLPNILILSTDGLDASHMSAYGYHRETTPFIKSMLPQSLVVENHFTNNTKSTGSIGSLLSGKLPTKTRVIYPPDIFRGVDTYQHLPAILRKLGYRNADFSMRHYIDPYDLNMREGFDFANGRDIGEVPQSVTLPDVTRHAFIKES
;
A
#
# COMPACT_ATOMS: atom_id res chain seq x y z
N MET A 1 -51.34 -12.55 -32.60
CA MET A 1 -50.40 -11.44 -32.36
C MET A 1 -50.33 -11.19 -30.85
N SER A 2 -49.39 -11.81 -30.15
CA SER A 2 -48.94 -11.35 -28.83
C SER A 2 -47.45 -11.61 -28.74
N LYS A 3 -46.66 -10.60 -29.11
CA LYS A 3 -45.24 -10.53 -28.77
C LYS A 3 -45.19 -10.24 -27.28
N GLU A 4 -45.23 -11.28 -26.45
CA GLU A 4 -44.84 -11.15 -25.05
C GLU A 4 -43.38 -10.66 -25.00
N SER A 5 -43.17 -9.61 -24.22
CA SER A 5 -41.91 -8.88 -24.12
C SER A 5 -40.82 -9.75 -23.51
N ARG A 6 -39.81 -10.10 -24.32
CA ARG A 6 -38.56 -10.76 -23.90
C ARG A 6 -37.66 -9.82 -23.07
N PHE A 7 -38.09 -9.43 -21.88
CA PHE A 7 -37.18 -8.93 -20.86
C PHE A 7 -37.14 -9.96 -19.74
N SER A 8 -36.20 -10.91 -19.85
CA SER A 8 -35.95 -11.91 -18.81
C SER A 8 -35.45 -11.20 -17.55
N THR A 9 -36.27 -11.20 -16.50
CA THR A 9 -35.92 -10.62 -15.20
C THR A 9 -34.90 -11.51 -14.48
N VAL A 10 -34.09 -10.94 -13.58
CA VAL A 10 -33.07 -11.71 -12.83
C VAL A 10 -33.73 -12.45 -11.67
N PRO A 11 -33.62 -13.80 -11.60
CA PRO A 11 -33.96 -14.56 -10.41
C PRO A 11 -33.01 -14.26 -9.26
N VAL A 12 -33.50 -14.29 -8.02
CA VAL A 12 -32.71 -14.07 -6.80
C VAL A 12 -31.42 -14.91 -6.77
N ASN A 13 -31.50 -16.18 -7.18
CA ASN A 13 -30.36 -17.09 -7.20
C ASN A 13 -29.24 -16.65 -8.16
N GLN A 14 -29.59 -16.07 -9.32
CA GLN A 14 -28.63 -15.49 -10.25
C GLN A 14 -27.98 -14.23 -9.67
N PHE A 15 -28.73 -13.41 -8.91
CA PHE A 15 -28.15 -12.26 -8.20
C PHE A 15 -27.13 -12.70 -7.14
N ILE A 16 -27.45 -13.75 -6.37
CA ILE A 16 -26.51 -14.34 -5.41
C ILE A 16 -25.25 -14.86 -6.13
N MET A 17 -25.40 -15.43 -7.33
CA MET A 17 -24.25 -15.84 -8.15
C MET A 17 -23.39 -14.64 -8.58
N VAL A 18 -23.99 -13.51 -8.96
CA VAL A 18 -23.27 -12.26 -9.27
C VAL A 18 -22.44 -11.79 -8.07
N ILE A 19 -23.01 -11.82 -6.86
CA ILE A 19 -22.28 -11.50 -5.63
C ILE A 19 -21.10 -12.46 -5.44
N ALA A 20 -21.32 -13.77 -5.57
CA ALA A 20 -20.26 -14.77 -5.42
C ALA A 20 -19.11 -14.58 -6.43
N ILE A 21 -19.42 -14.34 -7.70
CA ILE A 21 -18.42 -14.05 -8.75
C ILE A 21 -17.66 -12.77 -8.41
N THR A 22 -18.35 -11.72 -7.96
CA THR A 22 -17.72 -10.44 -7.56
C THR A 22 -16.70 -10.67 -6.45
N ILE A 23 -17.09 -11.44 -5.43
CA ILE A 23 -16.19 -11.79 -4.31
C ILE A 23 -14.96 -12.55 -4.82
N LEU A 24 -15.17 -13.63 -5.57
CA LEU A 24 -14.08 -14.46 -6.09
C LEU A 24 -13.14 -13.68 -7.02
N ALA A 25 -13.69 -12.78 -7.85
CA ALA A 25 -12.90 -11.91 -8.72
C ALA A 25 -12.02 -10.95 -7.91
N SER A 26 -12.55 -10.36 -6.82
CA SER A 26 -11.78 -9.51 -5.90
C SER A 26 -10.61 -10.28 -5.26
N TYR A 27 -10.86 -11.51 -4.79
CA TYR A 27 -9.79 -12.36 -4.24
C TYR A 27 -8.75 -12.71 -5.31
N CYS A 28 -9.18 -13.06 -6.52
CA CYS A 28 -8.27 -13.40 -7.61
C CYS A 28 -7.40 -12.19 -8.00
N LEU A 29 -7.98 -10.99 -8.08
CA LEU A 29 -7.27 -9.74 -8.35
C LEU A 29 -6.16 -9.49 -7.32
N VAL A 30 -6.51 -9.51 -6.03
CA VAL A 30 -5.52 -9.26 -4.98
C VAL A 30 -4.51 -10.39 -4.85
N PHE A 31 -4.93 -11.64 -5.03
CA PHE A 31 -4.05 -12.79 -4.98
C PHE A 31 -3.00 -12.78 -6.10
N THR A 32 -3.41 -12.44 -7.32
CA THR A 32 -2.48 -12.34 -8.46
C THR A 32 -1.47 -11.21 -8.27
N GLU A 33 -1.90 -10.07 -7.69
CA GLU A 33 -0.99 -9.00 -7.31
C GLU A 33 -0.04 -9.43 -6.18
N GLY A 34 -0.55 -10.11 -5.16
CA GLY A 34 0.26 -10.65 -4.07
C GLY A 34 1.30 -11.66 -4.56
N LEU A 35 0.92 -12.53 -5.50
CA LEU A 35 1.83 -13.48 -6.15
C LEU A 35 2.97 -12.76 -6.88
N PHE A 36 2.67 -11.64 -7.55
CA PHE A 36 3.69 -10.83 -8.22
C PHE A 36 4.69 -10.24 -7.22
N PHE A 37 4.24 -9.80 -6.05
CA PHE A 37 5.16 -9.34 -4.99
C PHE A 37 5.95 -10.47 -4.31
N LEU A 38 5.39 -11.67 -4.19
CA LEU A 38 6.08 -12.84 -3.65
C LEU A 38 7.16 -13.38 -4.60
N THR A 39 7.04 -13.13 -5.91
CA THR A 39 7.95 -13.64 -6.94
C THR A 39 9.10 -12.70 -7.28
N LYS A 40 9.14 -11.49 -6.69
CA LYS A 40 10.20 -10.49 -6.89
C LYS A 40 10.71 -9.95 -5.55
N PRO A 41 11.94 -9.39 -5.48
CA PRO A 41 12.39 -8.68 -4.28
C PRO A 41 11.40 -7.57 -3.90
N SER A 42 10.75 -7.73 -2.76
CA SER A 42 9.73 -6.82 -2.26
C SER A 42 9.74 -6.81 -0.74
N PHE A 43 8.92 -5.95 -0.15
CA PHE A 43 8.76 -5.88 1.30
C PHE A 43 8.24 -7.20 1.90
N PHE A 44 7.64 -8.11 1.12
CA PHE A 44 7.23 -9.44 1.59
C PHE A 44 8.41 -10.33 2.00
N ASN A 45 9.63 -10.08 1.50
CA ASN A 45 10.78 -10.95 1.76
C ASN A 45 11.13 -11.08 3.25
N SER A 46 10.85 -10.06 4.05
CA SER A 46 11.12 -10.04 5.48
C SER A 46 9.88 -10.32 6.34
N TRP A 47 8.74 -10.69 5.71
CA TRP A 47 7.49 -11.04 6.39
C TRP A 47 7.48 -12.51 6.79
N SER A 48 6.81 -12.81 7.89
CA SER A 48 6.42 -14.17 8.24
C SER A 48 5.31 -14.68 7.33
N SER A 49 5.15 -16.01 7.28
CA SER A 49 4.05 -16.64 6.55
C SER A 49 2.68 -16.16 7.06
N PHE A 50 2.56 -15.89 8.37
CA PHE A 50 1.32 -15.41 8.98
C PHE A 50 0.95 -13.98 8.55
N GLU A 51 1.92 -13.05 8.53
CA GLU A 51 1.70 -11.68 8.05
C GLU A 51 1.29 -11.67 6.57
N SER A 52 1.97 -12.49 5.76
CA SER A 52 1.65 -12.64 4.33
C SER A 52 0.23 -13.17 4.12
N MET A 53 -0.17 -14.21 4.86
CA MET A 53 -1.54 -14.73 4.81
C MET A 53 -2.57 -13.69 5.29
N THR A 54 -2.26 -12.97 6.37
CA THR A 54 -3.14 -11.93 6.93
C THR A 54 -3.48 -10.87 5.88
N VAL A 55 -2.47 -10.38 5.16
CA VAL A 55 -2.69 -9.39 4.09
C VAL A 55 -3.46 -9.98 2.92
N LEU A 56 -3.17 -11.22 2.49
CA LEU A 56 -3.89 -11.86 1.39
C LEU A 56 -5.39 -12.07 1.69
N PHE A 57 -5.76 -12.27 2.96
CA PHE A 57 -7.17 -12.40 3.35
C PHE A 57 -7.84 -11.06 3.67
N ILE A 58 -7.13 -10.10 4.27
CA ILE A 58 -7.71 -8.80 4.66
C ILE A 58 -7.80 -7.84 3.46
N ALA A 59 -6.79 -7.76 2.60
CA ALA A 59 -6.78 -6.78 1.50
C ALA A 59 -8.00 -6.88 0.55
N PRO A 60 -8.49 -8.07 0.17
CA PRO A 60 -9.71 -8.20 -0.63
C PRO A 60 -10.98 -7.72 0.10
N LEU A 61 -11.01 -7.71 1.43
CA LEU A 61 -12.20 -7.29 2.19
C LEU A 61 -12.60 -5.86 1.89
N ALA A 62 -11.64 -4.93 1.77
CA ALA A 62 -11.95 -3.54 1.47
C ALA A 62 -12.72 -3.41 0.14
N LEU A 63 -12.25 -4.09 -0.90
CA LEU A 63 -12.91 -4.13 -2.20
C LEU A 63 -14.27 -4.83 -2.13
N ASN A 64 -14.37 -5.93 -1.38
CA ASN A 64 -15.61 -6.67 -1.19
C ASN A 64 -16.65 -5.87 -0.42
N VAL A 65 -16.28 -5.12 0.62
CA VAL A 65 -17.18 -4.23 1.37
C VAL A 65 -17.75 -3.15 0.44
N LEU A 66 -16.89 -2.47 -0.33
CA LEU A 66 -17.34 -1.48 -1.32
C LEU A 66 -18.27 -2.11 -2.36
N SER A 67 -17.95 -3.32 -2.81
CA SER A 67 -18.76 -4.05 -3.79
C SER A 67 -20.13 -4.43 -3.22
N LEU A 68 -20.19 -4.87 -1.96
CA LEU A 68 -21.43 -5.23 -1.29
C LEU A 68 -22.30 -4.01 -1.00
N ILE A 69 -21.73 -2.84 -0.71
CA ILE A 69 -22.49 -1.58 -0.59
C ILE A 69 -23.26 -1.28 -1.88
N VAL A 70 -22.69 -1.62 -3.05
CA VAL A 70 -23.34 -1.43 -4.35
C VAL A 70 -24.34 -2.55 -4.66
N LEU A 71 -24.00 -3.82 -4.37
CA LEU A 71 -24.81 -4.97 -4.78
C LEU A 71 -25.95 -5.30 -3.82
N VAL A 72 -25.81 -5.06 -2.51
CA VAL A 72 -26.84 -5.40 -1.50
C VAL A 72 -28.14 -4.62 -1.73
N PRO A 73 -28.13 -3.29 -2.00
CA PRO A 73 -29.36 -2.58 -2.37
C PRO A 73 -30.04 -3.17 -3.61
N GLY A 74 -29.25 -3.63 -4.59
CA GLY A 74 -29.75 -4.34 -5.76
C GLY A 74 -30.43 -5.67 -5.41
N LEU A 75 -29.84 -6.45 -4.49
CA LEU A 75 -30.44 -7.69 -3.99
C LEU A 75 -31.76 -7.41 -3.26
N ILE A 76 -31.79 -6.40 -2.40
CA ILE A 76 -33.00 -5.97 -1.69
C ILE A 76 -34.08 -5.55 -2.69
N ALA A 77 -33.72 -4.77 -3.71
CA ALA A 77 -34.63 -4.39 -4.78
C ALA A 77 -35.20 -5.60 -5.53
N VAL A 78 -34.38 -6.61 -5.85
CA VAL A 78 -34.86 -7.85 -6.51
C VAL A 78 -35.81 -8.65 -5.63
N LEU A 79 -35.61 -8.65 -4.31
CA LEU A 79 -36.46 -9.34 -3.33
C LEU A 79 -37.79 -8.62 -3.10
N LEU A 80 -37.81 -7.29 -3.09
CA LEU A 80 -38.99 -6.49 -2.73
C LEU A 80 -39.80 -5.99 -3.92
N LEU A 81 -39.19 -5.79 -5.09
CA LEU A 81 -39.87 -5.22 -6.26
C LEU A 81 -40.53 -6.30 -7.13
N PRO A 82 -41.70 -5.99 -7.73
CA PRO A 82 -42.32 -6.86 -8.72
C PRO A 82 -41.41 -7.01 -9.94
N GLU A 83 -41.56 -8.13 -10.65
CA GLU A 83 -40.67 -8.49 -11.76
C GLU A 83 -40.56 -7.41 -12.84
N SER A 84 -41.65 -6.67 -13.09
CA SER A 84 -41.71 -5.57 -14.06
C SER A 84 -40.80 -4.38 -13.73
N LEU A 85 -40.39 -4.22 -12.46
CA LEU A 85 -39.52 -3.14 -11.98
C LEU A 85 -38.08 -3.59 -11.73
N ARG A 86 -37.76 -4.88 -11.95
CA ARG A 86 -36.38 -5.37 -11.82
C ARG A 86 -35.54 -4.81 -12.97
N MET A 87 -34.38 -4.22 -12.64
CA MET A 87 -33.50 -3.66 -13.65
C MET A 87 -32.93 -4.75 -14.57
N LEU A 88 -32.43 -4.34 -15.73
CA LEU A 88 -31.83 -5.27 -16.69
C LEU A 88 -30.67 -6.04 -16.04
N PRO A 89 -30.62 -7.37 -16.23
CA PRO A 89 -29.57 -8.20 -15.68
C PRO A 89 -28.13 -7.74 -15.96
N ALA A 90 -27.92 -7.21 -17.16
CA ALA A 90 -26.64 -6.69 -17.60
C ALA A 90 -26.07 -5.61 -16.65
N ILE A 91 -26.94 -4.85 -15.96
CA ILE A 91 -26.53 -3.76 -15.07
C ILE A 91 -25.84 -4.31 -13.82
N TYR A 92 -26.39 -5.38 -13.23
CA TYR A 92 -25.81 -5.98 -12.03
C TYR A 92 -24.50 -6.72 -12.32
N THR A 93 -24.28 -7.15 -13.57
CA THR A 93 -23.01 -7.76 -14.00
C THR A 93 -21.90 -6.76 -14.30
N VAL A 94 -22.18 -5.44 -14.31
CA VAL A 94 -21.16 -4.41 -14.61
C VAL A 94 -20.06 -4.41 -13.56
N LEU A 95 -20.40 -4.48 -12.27
CA LEU A 95 -19.40 -4.43 -11.21
C LEU A 95 -18.39 -5.59 -11.27
N PRO A 96 -18.79 -6.87 -11.31
CA PRO A 96 -17.82 -7.96 -11.50
C PRO A 96 -17.08 -7.86 -12.83
N ALA A 97 -17.71 -7.35 -13.89
CA ALA A 97 -17.02 -7.11 -15.17
C ALA A 97 -15.89 -6.07 -15.04
N ILE A 98 -16.10 -5.00 -14.27
CA ILE A 98 -15.06 -4.02 -13.97
C ILE A 98 -13.90 -4.68 -13.23
N ILE A 99 -14.18 -5.43 -12.16
CA ILE A 99 -13.12 -6.10 -11.37
C ILE A 99 -12.34 -7.09 -12.24
N LEU A 100 -13.03 -7.89 -13.06
CA LEU A 100 -12.40 -8.83 -13.98
C LEU A 100 -11.60 -8.12 -15.09
N THR A 101 -12.06 -6.96 -15.57
CA THR A 101 -11.30 -6.15 -16.53
C THR A 101 -9.99 -5.67 -15.90
N PHE A 102 -10.03 -5.19 -14.66
CA PHE A 102 -8.83 -4.80 -13.94
C PHE A 102 -7.91 -5.99 -13.63
N LEU A 103 -8.46 -7.17 -13.35
CA LEU A 103 -7.66 -8.39 -13.22
C LEU A 103 -6.93 -8.74 -14.52
N ILE A 104 -7.63 -8.72 -15.66
CA ILE A 104 -7.01 -8.97 -16.97
C ILE A 104 -5.95 -7.91 -17.26
N LEU A 105 -6.26 -6.64 -17.03
CA LEU A 105 -5.33 -5.53 -17.23
C LEU A 105 -4.08 -5.73 -16.37
N LEU A 106 -4.24 -6.06 -15.10
CA LEU A 106 -3.13 -6.32 -14.18
C LEU A 106 -2.23 -7.46 -14.68
N LEU A 107 -2.82 -8.58 -15.12
CA LEU A 107 -2.06 -9.70 -15.66
C LEU A 107 -1.30 -9.32 -16.93
N VAL A 108 -1.94 -8.57 -17.84
CA VAL A 108 -1.32 -8.07 -19.06
C VAL A 108 -0.20 -7.09 -18.72
N GLU A 109 -0.41 -6.17 -17.79
CA GLU A 109 0.60 -5.18 -17.38
C GLU A 109 1.81 -5.84 -16.72
N ASN A 110 1.58 -6.77 -15.79
CA ASN A 110 2.67 -7.50 -15.14
C ASN A 110 3.47 -8.29 -16.18
N PHE A 111 2.80 -8.90 -17.17
CA PHE A 111 3.46 -9.58 -18.27
C PHE A 111 4.26 -8.61 -19.17
N THR A 112 3.65 -7.52 -19.63
CA THR A 112 4.31 -6.58 -20.55
C THR A 112 5.48 -5.88 -19.88
N TYR A 113 5.35 -5.52 -18.61
CA TYR A 113 6.42 -4.91 -17.83
C TYR A 113 7.57 -5.90 -17.63
N THR A 114 7.28 -7.16 -17.32
CA THR A 114 8.32 -8.17 -17.09
C THR A 114 9.07 -8.52 -18.39
N VAL A 115 8.37 -8.64 -19.52
CA VAL A 115 8.97 -9.06 -20.80
C VAL A 115 9.62 -7.89 -21.54
N TRP A 116 8.99 -6.71 -21.54
CA TRP A 116 9.40 -5.57 -22.38
C TRP A 116 9.72 -4.28 -21.61
N GLY A 117 9.54 -4.26 -20.29
CA GLY A 117 9.91 -3.11 -19.45
C GLY A 117 8.99 -1.89 -19.55
N PHE A 118 7.82 -2.02 -20.18
CA PHE A 118 6.82 -0.94 -20.27
C PHE A 118 5.46 -1.35 -19.70
N ASN A 119 4.72 -0.35 -19.25
CA ASN A 119 3.37 -0.47 -18.69
C ASN A 119 2.43 0.59 -19.33
N ILE A 120 1.16 0.64 -18.93
CA ILE A 120 0.21 1.61 -19.47
C ILE A 120 0.67 3.06 -19.26
N GLY A 121 1.39 3.33 -18.16
CA GLY A 121 1.94 4.64 -17.82
C GLY A 121 3.08 5.10 -18.73
N SER A 122 3.68 4.18 -19.47
CA SER A 122 4.75 4.48 -20.43
C SER A 122 4.24 5.22 -21.67
N PHE A 123 2.94 5.10 -21.98
CA PHE A 123 2.31 5.75 -23.13
C PHE A 123 1.76 7.15 -22.77
N LYS A 124 2.10 8.15 -23.58
CA LYS A 124 1.66 9.55 -23.42
C LYS A 124 0.76 9.98 -24.59
N GLY A 125 -0.02 11.03 -24.39
CA GLY A 125 -0.87 11.62 -25.43
C GLY A 125 -2.02 10.72 -25.88
N ILE A 126 -2.25 10.62 -27.19
CA ILE A 126 -3.45 10.00 -27.76
C ILE A 126 -3.60 8.50 -27.46
N PHE A 127 -2.48 7.81 -27.23
CA PHE A 127 -2.46 6.39 -26.90
C PHE A 127 -3.16 6.07 -25.58
N ARG A 128 -3.27 7.02 -24.64
CA ARG A 128 -4.02 6.82 -23.38
C ARG A 128 -5.51 6.60 -23.63
N TYR A 129 -6.09 7.30 -24.61
CA TYR A 129 -7.50 7.15 -24.96
C TYR A 129 -7.78 5.81 -25.63
N VAL A 130 -6.83 5.26 -26.39
CA VAL A 130 -6.95 3.91 -26.97
C VAL A 130 -7.11 2.87 -25.87
N TYR A 131 -6.32 2.97 -24.80
CA TYR A 131 -6.46 2.09 -23.64
C TYR A 131 -7.79 2.28 -22.91
N THR A 132 -8.25 3.52 -22.71
CA THR A 132 -9.56 3.77 -22.09
C THR A 132 -10.69 3.12 -22.90
N ILE A 133 -10.66 3.25 -24.23
CA ILE A 133 -11.64 2.61 -25.12
C ILE A 133 -11.54 1.09 -25.01
N ALA A 134 -10.33 0.52 -24.98
CA ALA A 134 -10.14 -0.92 -24.82
C ALA A 134 -10.68 -1.44 -23.48
N ILE A 135 -10.46 -0.72 -22.37
CA ILE A 135 -10.99 -1.04 -21.05
C ILE A 135 -12.53 -1.00 -21.08
N LEU A 136 -13.13 0.06 -21.62
CA LEU A 136 -14.59 0.18 -21.72
C LEU A 136 -15.18 -0.95 -22.59
N ALA A 137 -14.55 -1.25 -23.72
CA ALA A 137 -14.95 -2.36 -24.59
C ALA A 137 -14.86 -3.70 -23.85
N CYS A 138 -13.82 -3.93 -23.05
CA CYS A 138 -13.64 -5.13 -22.25
C CYS A 138 -14.73 -5.27 -21.17
N VAL A 139 -15.07 -4.18 -20.47
CA VAL A 139 -16.17 -4.16 -19.48
C VAL A 139 -17.51 -4.50 -20.14
N ILE A 140 -17.82 -3.90 -21.30
CA ILE A 140 -19.06 -4.18 -22.04
C ILE A 140 -19.08 -5.63 -22.52
N TRP A 141 -17.97 -6.13 -23.04
CA TRP A 141 -17.85 -7.51 -23.49
C TRP A 141 -18.03 -8.51 -22.34
N LEU A 142 -17.32 -8.31 -21.22
CA LEU A 142 -17.40 -9.18 -20.04
C LEU A 142 -18.76 -9.12 -19.37
N SER A 143 -19.37 -7.95 -19.20
CA SER A 143 -20.72 -7.85 -18.59
C SER A 143 -21.75 -8.64 -19.38
N ARG A 144 -21.70 -8.55 -20.72
CA ARG A 144 -22.58 -9.32 -21.60
C ARG A 144 -22.38 -10.84 -21.47
N ASP A 145 -21.14 -11.31 -21.42
CA ASP A 145 -20.83 -12.74 -21.36
C ASP A 145 -21.02 -13.32 -19.95
N LEU A 146 -20.74 -12.53 -18.91
CA LEU A 146 -21.01 -12.87 -17.51
C LEU A 146 -22.49 -13.14 -17.26
N TRP A 147 -23.38 -12.36 -17.86
CA TRP A 147 -24.82 -12.60 -17.74
C TRP A 147 -25.19 -14.02 -18.19
N ARG A 148 -24.65 -14.46 -19.33
CA ARG A 148 -24.89 -15.82 -19.86
C ARG A 148 -24.27 -16.87 -18.95
N LEU A 149 -23.05 -16.63 -18.48
CA LEU A 149 -22.34 -17.53 -17.60
C LEU A 149 -23.06 -17.69 -16.25
N VAL A 150 -23.59 -16.61 -15.68
CA VAL A 150 -24.37 -16.62 -14.43
C VAL A 150 -25.59 -17.53 -14.57
N ALA A 151 -26.34 -17.41 -15.68
CA ALA A 151 -27.50 -18.25 -15.93
C ALA A 151 -27.15 -19.75 -16.02
N LEU A 152 -26.00 -20.08 -16.63
CA LEU A 152 -25.49 -21.46 -16.71
C LEU A 152 -25.00 -21.98 -15.36
N LEU A 153 -24.25 -21.16 -14.62
CA LEU A 153 -23.64 -21.57 -13.36
C LEU A 153 -24.68 -21.72 -12.25
N ASP A 154 -25.71 -20.89 -12.23
CA ASP A 154 -26.71 -20.87 -11.15
C ASP A 154 -27.39 -22.23 -10.93
N GLN A 155 -27.62 -22.99 -12.00
CA GLN A 155 -28.25 -24.31 -11.94
C GLN A 155 -27.23 -25.46 -11.82
N SER A 156 -25.94 -25.17 -11.84
CA SER A 156 -24.88 -26.16 -11.87
C SER A 156 -24.32 -26.50 -10.48
N PRO A 157 -23.82 -27.73 -10.26
CA PRO A 157 -23.12 -28.09 -9.02
C PRO A 157 -21.83 -27.27 -8.82
N LEU A 158 -21.20 -26.81 -9.92
CA LEU A 158 -20.06 -25.91 -9.86
C LEU A 158 -20.45 -24.56 -9.26
N GLY A 159 -21.59 -24.00 -9.65
CA GLY A 159 -22.09 -22.74 -9.11
C GLY A 159 -22.34 -22.79 -7.61
N GLN A 160 -22.88 -23.90 -7.09
CA GLN A 160 -23.04 -24.09 -5.64
C GLN A 160 -21.68 -24.09 -4.92
N LYS A 161 -20.67 -24.78 -5.48
CA LYS A 161 -19.30 -24.75 -4.93
C LYS A 161 -18.72 -23.34 -4.93
N LEU A 162 -18.90 -22.57 -6.01
CA LEU A 162 -18.42 -21.18 -6.08
C LEU A 162 -19.09 -20.27 -5.03
N LYS A 163 -20.41 -20.37 -4.83
CA LYS A 163 -21.12 -19.64 -3.77
C LYS A 163 -20.57 -20.01 -2.38
N LEU A 164 -20.35 -21.31 -2.13
CA LEU A 164 -19.76 -21.77 -0.88
C LEU A 164 -18.33 -21.25 -0.68
N SER A 165 -17.48 -21.33 -1.70
CA SER A 165 -16.10 -20.80 -1.66
C SER A 165 -16.07 -19.30 -1.36
N ALA A 166 -16.95 -18.52 -1.98
CA ALA A 166 -17.06 -17.08 -1.71
C ALA A 166 -17.45 -16.82 -0.24
N ALA A 167 -18.41 -17.56 0.30
CA ALA A 167 -18.82 -17.45 1.70
C ALA A 167 -17.69 -17.84 2.66
N VAL A 168 -16.99 -18.96 2.40
CA VAL A 168 -15.85 -19.41 3.21
C VAL A 168 -14.72 -18.37 3.19
N LEU A 169 -14.39 -17.79 2.04
CA LEU A 169 -13.35 -16.76 1.93
C LEU A 169 -13.70 -15.52 2.77
N LEU A 170 -14.95 -15.05 2.71
CA LEU A 170 -15.39 -13.93 3.55
C LEU A 170 -15.33 -14.26 5.04
N LEU A 171 -15.74 -15.46 5.44
CA LEU A 171 -15.67 -15.91 6.84
C LEU A 171 -14.23 -15.97 7.36
N VAL A 172 -13.34 -16.62 6.60
CA VAL A 172 -11.91 -16.71 6.93
C VAL A 172 -11.31 -15.32 7.01
N SER A 173 -11.63 -14.43 6.07
CA SER A 173 -11.10 -13.07 6.07
C SER A 173 -11.64 -12.24 7.23
N GLY A 174 -12.92 -12.42 7.60
CA GLY A 174 -13.49 -11.83 8.81
C GLY A 174 -12.77 -12.30 10.08
N LEU A 175 -12.39 -13.57 10.16
CA LEU A 175 -11.59 -14.11 11.27
C LEU A 175 -10.19 -13.47 11.31
N PHE A 176 -9.48 -13.41 10.19
CA PHE A 176 -8.17 -12.73 10.11
C PHE A 176 -8.28 -11.24 10.50
N SER A 177 -9.32 -10.55 10.04
CA SER A 177 -9.58 -9.16 10.40
C SER A 177 -9.85 -9.00 11.91
N ALA A 178 -10.60 -9.90 12.53
CA ALA A 178 -10.86 -9.87 13.97
C ALA A 178 -9.59 -10.11 14.78
N ILE A 179 -8.76 -11.09 14.38
CA ILE A 179 -7.45 -11.34 15.01
C ILE A 179 -6.56 -10.10 14.88
N ASN A 180 -6.50 -9.48 13.70
CA ASN A 180 -5.69 -8.28 13.48
C ASN A 180 -6.12 -7.09 14.35
N LEU A 181 -7.43 -6.90 14.55
CA LEU A 181 -7.96 -5.86 15.45
C LEU A 181 -7.55 -6.08 16.92
N THR A 182 -7.44 -7.34 17.36
CA THR A 182 -6.99 -7.66 18.73
C THR A 182 -5.47 -7.56 18.92
N GLN A 183 -4.70 -7.67 17.84
CA GLN A 183 -3.24 -7.55 17.85
C GLN A 183 -2.76 -6.10 17.68
N LYS A 184 -3.64 -5.10 17.76
CA LYS A 184 -3.24 -3.70 17.69
C LYS A 184 -2.28 -3.41 18.84
N GLU A 185 -0.98 -3.54 18.56
CA GLU A 185 0.09 -3.29 19.52
C GLU A 185 -0.16 -1.91 20.12
N ASP A 186 -0.03 -1.82 21.45
CA ASP A 186 -0.01 -0.55 22.17
C ASP A 186 1.05 0.33 21.49
N LEU A 187 0.56 1.20 20.59
CA LEU A 187 1.32 2.23 19.92
C LEU A 187 2.08 2.92 21.02
N PHE A 188 3.41 2.83 20.93
CA PHE A 188 4.37 3.27 21.93
C PHE A 188 4.04 4.69 22.42
N ALA A 189 3.14 4.77 23.40
CA ALA A 189 2.76 5.96 24.11
C ALA A 189 3.85 6.15 25.17
N LEU A 190 5.05 6.48 24.70
CA LEU A 190 5.93 7.29 25.52
C LEU A 190 5.15 8.56 25.84
N GLU A 191 4.56 8.62 27.03
CA GLU A 191 4.15 9.87 27.67
C GLU A 191 5.41 10.64 28.04
N LEU A 192 6.12 11.11 27.01
CA LEU A 192 7.13 12.15 27.18
C LEU A 192 6.37 13.46 27.20
N SER A 193 6.36 14.13 28.36
CA SER A 193 5.88 15.51 28.42
C SER A 193 6.85 16.38 27.64
N LYS A 194 6.31 17.27 26.80
CA LYS A 194 7.09 18.35 26.18
C LYS A 194 7.81 19.10 27.29
N THR A 195 9.13 19.19 27.23
CA THR A 195 9.90 19.98 28.19
C THR A 195 9.86 21.45 27.79
N GLU A 196 9.82 22.33 28.80
CA GLU A 196 9.96 23.79 28.63
C GLU A 196 11.43 24.24 28.69
N ASP A 197 12.37 23.31 28.85
CA ASP A 197 13.80 23.61 28.94
C ASP A 197 14.38 24.05 27.58
N ASP A 198 15.42 24.90 27.64
CA ASP A 198 16.22 25.28 26.49
C ASP A 198 17.09 24.09 26.04
N LEU A 199 16.57 23.33 25.06
CA LEU A 199 17.22 22.14 24.53
C LEU A 199 18.22 22.50 23.39
N PRO A 200 19.37 21.81 23.29
CA PRO A 200 20.36 22.11 22.27
C PRO A 200 19.89 21.69 20.88
N ASN A 201 20.38 22.36 19.83
CA ASN A 201 20.20 21.88 18.46
C ASN A 201 21.04 20.63 18.21
N ILE A 202 20.44 19.61 17.58
CA ILE A 202 21.11 18.35 17.24
C ILE A 202 21.29 18.28 15.73
N LEU A 203 22.54 18.14 15.27
CA LEU A 203 22.88 17.94 13.87
C LEU A 203 23.63 16.61 13.72
N ILE A 204 23.04 15.69 12.95
CA ILE A 204 23.66 14.41 12.60
C ILE A 204 24.16 14.50 11.15
N LEU A 205 25.48 14.46 10.97
CA LEU A 205 26.11 14.41 9.66
C LEU A 205 26.65 13.00 9.41
N SER A 206 26.29 12.43 8.28
CA SER A 206 26.80 11.12 7.85
C SER A 206 27.23 11.17 6.39
N THR A 207 28.08 10.23 6.00
CA THR A 207 28.71 10.16 4.68
C THR A 207 28.57 8.75 4.12
N ASP A 208 28.39 8.63 2.80
CA ASP A 208 28.35 7.34 2.12
C ASP A 208 29.74 6.93 1.64
N GLY A 209 30.13 5.69 1.95
CA GLY A 209 31.39 5.09 1.47
C GLY A 209 32.69 5.74 1.98
N LEU A 210 32.67 6.49 3.09
CA LEU A 210 33.87 7.12 3.65
C LEU A 210 34.73 6.10 4.42
N ASP A 211 36.03 6.11 4.16
CA ASP A 211 37.02 5.27 4.83
C ASP A 211 37.99 6.13 5.64
N ALA A 212 38.06 5.86 6.95
CA ALA A 212 38.94 6.56 7.88
C ALA A 212 40.42 6.48 7.47
N SER A 213 40.85 5.38 6.84
CA SER A 213 42.24 5.23 6.37
C SER A 213 42.63 6.22 5.26
N HIS A 214 41.62 6.86 4.63
CA HIS A 214 41.78 7.86 3.58
C HIS A 214 41.46 9.30 4.07
N MET A 215 41.26 9.51 5.37
CA MET A 215 40.96 10.82 5.96
C MET A 215 42.19 11.46 6.58
N SER A 216 42.52 12.70 6.20
CA SER A 216 43.61 13.47 6.84
C SER A 216 43.38 13.73 8.32
N ALA A 217 42.11 13.71 8.76
CA ALA A 217 41.70 13.78 10.16
C ALA A 217 42.16 12.56 10.98
N TYR A 218 42.33 11.40 10.34
CA TYR A 218 42.78 10.15 10.96
C TYR A 218 44.21 9.76 10.56
N GLY A 219 45.00 10.72 10.06
CA GLY A 219 46.43 10.51 9.77
C GLY A 219 46.78 10.15 8.33
N TYR A 220 45.83 10.21 7.39
CA TYR A 220 46.16 10.04 5.97
C TYR A 220 47.12 11.14 5.47
N HIS A 221 48.09 10.74 4.63
CA HIS A 221 49.20 11.60 4.19
C HIS A 221 48.77 12.80 3.32
N ARG A 222 47.64 12.70 2.59
CA ARG A 222 47.08 13.81 1.80
C ARG A 222 46.04 14.55 2.61
N GLU A 223 45.94 15.86 2.40
CA GLU A 223 44.94 16.71 3.06
C GLU A 223 43.53 16.55 2.46
N THR A 224 42.89 15.40 2.69
CA THR A 224 41.59 15.05 2.11
C THR A 224 40.39 15.57 2.89
N THR A 225 40.53 15.83 4.21
CA THR A 225 39.44 16.26 5.09
C THR A 225 39.86 17.44 5.99
N PRO A 226 40.30 18.58 5.43
CA PRO A 226 40.83 19.71 6.20
C PRO A 226 39.81 20.30 7.19
N PHE A 227 38.54 20.42 6.78
CA PHE A 227 37.47 20.94 7.66
C PHE A 227 37.25 20.04 8.88
N ILE A 228 37.07 18.73 8.69
CA ILE A 228 36.93 17.75 9.80
C ILE A 228 38.15 17.80 10.71
N LYS A 229 39.36 17.86 10.14
CA LYS A 229 40.61 17.96 10.90
C LYS A 229 40.66 19.19 11.80
N SER A 230 40.13 20.33 11.33
CA SER A 230 40.08 21.58 12.10
C SER A 230 39.17 21.49 13.34
N MET A 231 38.17 20.60 13.34
CA MET A 231 37.23 20.43 14.45
C MET A 231 37.73 19.46 15.53
N LEU A 232 38.73 18.62 15.25
CA LEU A 232 39.21 17.59 16.18
C LEU A 232 39.58 18.11 17.58
N PRO A 233 40.28 19.26 17.75
CA PRO A 233 40.69 19.74 19.08
C PRO A 233 39.52 20.07 20.02
N GLN A 234 38.33 20.30 19.47
CA GLN A 234 37.10 20.65 20.20
C GLN A 234 36.07 19.52 20.19
N SER A 235 36.43 18.34 19.65
CA SER A 235 35.51 17.22 19.45
C SER A 235 35.92 16.00 20.27
N LEU A 236 34.94 15.20 20.66
CA LEU A 236 35.20 13.82 21.09
C LEU A 236 35.47 12.98 19.84
N VAL A 237 36.67 12.40 19.75
CA VAL A 237 37.08 11.56 18.62
C VAL A 237 37.06 10.09 19.03
N VAL A 238 36.38 9.27 18.24
CA VAL A 238 36.30 7.82 18.47
C VAL A 238 37.10 7.11 17.37
N GLU A 239 38.15 6.39 17.76
CA GLU A 239 39.03 5.64 16.83
C GLU A 239 38.44 4.28 16.44
N ASN A 240 37.59 3.71 17.31
CA ASN A 240 36.99 2.39 17.14
C ASN A 240 35.45 2.49 17.00
N HIS A 241 35.00 3.14 15.93
CA HIS A 241 33.57 3.26 15.60
C HIS A 241 33.23 2.36 14.41
N PHE A 242 32.41 1.33 14.63
CA PHE A 242 32.08 0.32 13.63
C PHE A 242 30.61 0.44 13.20
N THR A 243 30.36 0.28 11.89
CA THR A 243 28.99 0.23 11.37
C THR A 243 28.31 -1.11 11.70
N ASN A 244 27.02 -1.08 12.02
CA ASN A 244 26.22 -2.29 12.25
C ASN A 244 25.83 -3.01 10.94
N ASN A 245 26.00 -2.37 9.79
CA ASN A 245 25.67 -2.91 8.47
C ASN A 245 26.58 -2.30 7.39
N THR A 246 26.95 -3.07 6.37
CA THR A 246 27.71 -2.58 5.21
C THR A 246 26.84 -1.85 4.18
N LYS A 247 25.52 -1.85 4.36
CA LYS A 247 24.55 -1.16 3.51
C LYS A 247 23.99 0.08 4.19
N SER A 248 23.87 1.18 3.45
CA SER A 248 23.46 2.50 3.96
C SER A 248 22.13 2.45 4.71
N THR A 249 21.11 1.77 4.14
CA THR A 249 19.78 1.60 4.76
C THR A 249 19.85 0.95 6.14
N GLY A 250 20.45 -0.23 6.26
CA GLY A 250 20.55 -0.90 7.56
C GLY A 250 21.52 -0.22 8.53
N SER A 251 22.55 0.47 8.03
CA SER A 251 23.51 1.22 8.85
C SER A 251 22.84 2.42 9.51
N ILE A 252 22.23 3.31 8.70
CA ILE A 252 21.51 4.49 9.19
C ILE A 252 20.26 4.10 9.98
N GLY A 253 19.52 3.07 9.54
CA GLY A 253 18.39 2.53 10.29
C GLY A 253 18.81 2.06 11.69
N SER A 254 19.92 1.34 11.80
CA SER A 254 20.47 0.91 13.10
C SER A 254 20.94 2.09 13.95
N LEU A 255 21.62 3.08 13.35
CA LEU A 255 22.05 4.30 14.02
C LEU A 255 20.87 5.06 14.65
N LEU A 256 19.80 5.27 13.88
CA LEU A 256 18.65 6.05 14.32
C LEU A 256 17.73 5.29 15.28
N SER A 257 17.61 3.96 15.14
CA SER A 257 16.74 3.15 16.00
C SER A 257 17.43 2.62 17.26
N GLY A 258 18.77 2.60 17.27
CA GLY A 258 19.55 1.94 18.33
C GLY A 258 19.39 0.42 18.34
N LYS A 259 18.96 -0.18 17.23
CA LYS A 259 18.65 -1.62 17.12
C LYS A 259 19.40 -2.25 15.95
N LEU A 260 19.95 -3.44 16.18
CA LEU A 260 20.66 -4.18 15.15
C LEU A 260 19.76 -4.48 13.94
N PRO A 261 20.29 -4.46 12.70
CA PRO A 261 19.56 -4.83 11.49
C PRO A 261 18.93 -6.23 11.56
N THR A 262 19.54 -7.16 12.29
CA THR A 262 18.99 -8.52 12.51
C THR A 262 17.74 -8.53 13.37
N LYS A 263 17.54 -7.52 14.21
CA LYS A 263 16.34 -7.33 15.04
C LYS A 263 15.23 -6.66 14.25
N THR A 264 15.54 -5.54 13.58
CA THR A 264 14.56 -4.74 12.83
C THR A 264 14.23 -5.34 11.47
N ARG A 265 15.08 -6.25 10.96
CA ARG A 265 15.07 -6.81 9.60
C ARG A 265 15.19 -5.77 8.50
N VAL A 266 15.67 -4.57 8.82
CA VAL A 266 15.97 -3.51 7.85
C VAL A 266 17.44 -3.63 7.45
N ILE A 267 17.70 -4.32 6.34
CA ILE A 267 19.08 -4.59 5.87
C ILE A 267 19.42 -3.75 4.65
N TYR A 268 18.57 -3.79 3.61
CA TYR A 268 18.76 -3.10 2.34
C TYR A 268 17.38 -2.85 1.69
N PRO A 269 17.20 -1.85 0.80
CA PRO A 269 15.93 -1.65 0.13
C PRO A 269 15.51 -2.92 -0.64
N PRO A 270 14.22 -3.29 -0.62
CA PRO A 270 13.08 -2.52 -0.16
C PRO A 270 12.63 -2.80 1.30
N ASP A 271 13.52 -3.24 2.19
CA ASP A 271 13.17 -3.42 3.61
C ASP A 271 12.84 -2.08 4.30
N ILE A 272 11.86 -2.09 5.21
CA ILE A 272 11.34 -0.92 5.93
C ILE A 272 11.06 -1.28 7.39
N PHE A 273 10.99 -0.29 8.28
CA PHE A 273 10.58 -0.50 9.68
C PHE A 273 9.11 -0.93 9.78
N ARG A 274 8.81 -1.77 10.79
CA ARG A 274 7.48 -2.39 10.99
C ARG A 274 7.14 -2.51 12.47
N GLY A 275 5.85 -2.72 12.76
CA GLY A 275 5.33 -2.86 14.12
C GLY A 275 5.82 -1.71 15.01
N VAL A 276 6.23 -2.03 16.22
CA VAL A 276 6.84 -1.07 17.17
C VAL A 276 8.08 -0.33 16.63
N ASP A 277 8.88 -0.92 15.74
CA ASP A 277 10.11 -0.30 15.24
C ASP A 277 9.83 0.90 14.31
N THR A 278 8.62 0.96 13.75
CA THR A 278 8.06 2.11 12.99
C THR A 278 8.08 3.41 13.81
N TYR A 279 8.05 3.31 15.13
CA TYR A 279 7.92 4.45 16.06
C TYR A 279 9.08 4.54 17.06
N GLN A 280 9.78 3.42 17.30
CA GLN A 280 10.86 3.34 18.28
C GLN A 280 12.21 3.70 17.65
N HIS A 281 12.39 4.98 17.38
CA HIS A 281 13.64 5.55 16.88
C HIS A 281 13.90 6.95 17.46
N LEU A 282 15.17 7.35 17.52
CA LEU A 282 15.64 8.61 18.08
C LEU A 282 14.86 9.84 17.56
N PRO A 283 14.59 9.97 16.23
CA PRO A 283 13.80 11.10 15.74
C PRO A 283 12.39 11.20 16.36
N ALA A 284 11.71 10.07 16.63
CA ALA A 284 10.39 10.10 17.25
C ALA A 284 10.46 10.54 18.71
N ILE A 285 11.51 10.12 19.42
CA ILE A 285 11.78 10.56 20.80
C ILE A 285 12.02 12.08 20.82
N LEU A 286 12.88 12.58 19.93
CA LEU A 286 13.18 14.01 19.83
C LEU A 286 11.93 14.83 19.48
N ARG A 287 11.11 14.35 18.53
CA ARG A 287 9.87 15.04 18.15
C ARG A 287 8.90 15.15 19.32
N LYS A 288 8.74 14.08 20.12
CA LYS A 288 7.92 14.08 21.34
C LYS A 288 8.44 15.05 22.41
N LEU A 289 9.76 15.27 22.46
CA LEU A 289 10.38 16.27 23.33
C LEU A 289 10.19 17.72 22.83
N GLY A 290 9.61 17.92 21.64
CA GLY A 290 9.33 19.24 21.07
C GLY A 290 10.32 19.70 20.00
N TYR A 291 11.25 18.85 19.58
CA TYR A 291 12.13 19.15 18.46
C TYR A 291 11.37 19.18 17.13
N ARG A 292 11.82 20.05 16.23
CA ARG A 292 11.46 19.99 14.81
C ARG A 292 12.55 19.24 14.05
N ASN A 293 12.19 18.14 13.41
CA ASN A 293 13.15 17.25 12.79
C ASN A 293 13.07 17.32 11.26
N ALA A 294 14.23 17.43 10.60
CA ALA A 294 14.35 17.46 9.15
C ALA A 294 15.41 16.48 8.66
N ASP A 295 15.10 15.76 7.58
CA ASP A 295 16.03 14.84 6.90
C ASP A 295 16.38 15.34 5.48
N PHE A 296 17.66 15.22 5.15
CA PHE A 296 18.22 15.56 3.84
C PHE A 296 19.14 14.43 3.40
N SER A 297 18.56 13.45 2.72
CA SER A 297 19.18 12.16 2.46
C SER A 297 18.82 11.61 1.08
N MET A 298 19.25 10.40 0.75
CA MET A 298 18.90 9.76 -0.52
C MET A 298 17.58 8.98 -0.42
N ARG A 299 16.64 9.36 -1.30
CA ARG A 299 15.38 8.61 -1.52
C ARG A 299 15.63 7.15 -1.82
N HIS A 300 14.69 6.30 -1.44
CA HIS A 300 14.71 4.85 -1.55
C HIS A 300 15.80 4.13 -0.72
N TYR A 301 16.78 4.85 -0.17
CA TYR A 301 17.84 4.26 0.65
C TYR A 301 17.65 4.59 2.13
N ILE A 302 17.63 5.88 2.48
CA ILE A 302 17.64 6.33 3.88
C ILE A 302 16.59 7.42 4.18
N ASP A 303 15.72 7.68 3.21
CA ASP A 303 14.59 8.59 3.40
C ASP A 303 13.61 8.03 4.44
N PRO A 304 13.24 8.81 5.48
CA PRO A 304 12.45 8.33 6.60
C PRO A 304 11.02 7.97 6.20
N TYR A 305 10.45 8.60 5.16
CA TYR A 305 9.14 8.21 4.65
C TYR A 305 9.22 6.85 3.96
N ASP A 306 10.22 6.66 3.10
CA ASP A 306 10.44 5.40 2.38
C ASP A 306 10.79 4.26 3.36
N LEU A 307 11.48 4.53 4.47
CA LEU A 307 11.78 3.56 5.53
C LEU A 307 10.66 3.34 6.56
N ASN A 308 9.53 4.02 6.41
CA ASN A 308 8.39 3.95 7.32
C ASN A 308 8.76 4.35 8.78
N MET A 309 9.56 5.40 8.96
CA MET A 309 9.86 6.00 10.27
C MET A 309 8.79 7.02 10.65
N ARG A 310 7.71 6.56 11.27
CA ARG A 310 6.53 7.38 11.56
C ARG A 310 6.76 8.23 12.81
N GLU A 311 6.11 9.39 12.82
CA GLU A 311 6.19 10.35 13.92
C GLU A 311 7.61 10.83 14.25
N GLY A 312 8.59 10.58 13.37
CA GLY A 312 9.99 10.93 13.59
C GLY A 312 10.44 12.26 13.00
N PHE A 313 9.88 12.65 11.87
CA PHE A 313 10.36 13.77 11.06
C PHE A 313 9.21 14.65 10.62
N ASP A 314 9.44 15.96 10.60
CA ASP A 314 8.50 16.95 10.07
C ASP A 314 8.70 17.15 8.57
N PHE A 315 9.97 17.09 8.14
CA PHE A 315 10.38 17.34 6.77
C PHE A 315 11.39 16.30 6.29
N ALA A 316 11.30 15.86 5.03
CA ALA A 316 12.31 15.02 4.40
C ALA A 316 12.42 15.31 2.90
N ASN A 317 13.64 15.57 2.43
CA ASN A 317 13.97 15.65 1.01
C ASN A 317 13.05 16.57 0.20
N GLY A 318 12.76 17.77 0.71
CA GLY A 318 11.90 18.75 0.03
C GLY A 318 10.41 18.60 0.32
N ARG A 319 10.01 17.70 1.22
CA ARG A 319 8.60 17.35 1.47
C ARG A 319 8.27 17.46 2.96
N ASP A 320 7.12 18.04 3.27
CA ASP A 320 6.54 17.89 4.61
C ASP A 320 5.98 16.47 4.75
N ILE A 321 6.45 15.75 5.77
CA ILE A 321 6.09 14.34 6.04
C ILE A 321 5.57 14.13 7.46
N GLY A 322 5.66 15.15 8.32
CA GLY A 322 5.23 15.10 9.72
C GLY A 322 3.73 15.16 9.92
N GLU A 323 2.96 15.46 8.88
CA GLU A 323 1.51 15.46 8.93
C GLU A 323 0.99 14.03 8.79
N VAL A 324 0.73 13.37 9.92
CA VAL A 324 -0.51 12.59 9.98
C VAL A 324 -1.61 13.65 9.93
N PRO A 325 -2.55 13.63 8.96
CA PRO A 325 -3.67 14.54 8.98
C PRO A 325 -4.51 14.26 10.24
N GLN A 326 -4.17 14.94 11.34
CA GLN A 326 -5.04 15.08 12.49
C GLN A 326 -6.19 15.95 12.00
N SER A 327 -7.29 15.28 11.68
CA SER A 327 -8.38 15.76 10.84
C SER A 327 -8.02 15.82 9.35
N VAL A 328 -8.88 15.21 8.54
CA VAL A 328 -9.15 15.75 7.21
C VAL A 328 -9.79 17.12 7.46
N THR A 329 -8.98 18.16 7.64
CA THR A 329 -9.41 19.50 7.25
C THR A 329 -9.53 19.42 5.74
N LEU A 330 -10.78 19.34 5.27
CA LEU A 330 -11.10 19.39 3.84
C LEU A 330 -10.34 20.58 3.23
N PRO A 331 -9.67 20.39 2.07
CA PRO A 331 -8.89 21.45 1.46
C PRO A 331 -9.80 22.63 1.09
N ASP A 332 -9.28 23.85 1.22
CA ASP A 332 -9.94 25.14 0.89
C ASP A 332 -10.40 25.27 -0.58
N VAL A 333 -10.33 24.20 -1.38
CA VAL A 333 -10.98 24.07 -2.69
C VAL A 333 -12.50 23.91 -2.52
N THR A 334 -12.99 23.58 -1.31
CA THR A 334 -14.38 23.86 -0.90
C THR A 334 -14.58 25.27 -0.35
N ARG A 335 -13.53 26.08 -0.14
CA ARG A 335 -13.67 27.51 0.14
C ARG A 335 -13.79 28.31 -1.15
N HIS A 336 -12.92 28.18 -2.15
CA HIS A 336 -13.08 28.94 -3.40
C HIS A 336 -12.64 28.10 -4.60
N ALA A 337 -13.60 27.79 -5.46
CA ALA A 337 -13.41 27.17 -6.76
C ALA A 337 -12.23 27.80 -7.54
N PHE A 338 -11.30 26.95 -7.99
CA PHE A 338 -10.46 27.12 -9.18
C PHE A 338 -9.99 28.55 -9.52
N ILE A 339 -8.90 29.02 -8.91
CA ILE A 339 -8.09 30.16 -9.42
C ILE A 339 -6.61 29.79 -9.16
N LYS A 340 -5.85 29.22 -10.11
CA LYS A 340 -5.14 29.76 -11.30
C LYS A 340 -3.80 30.45 -10.96
N GLU A 341 -2.72 29.85 -11.50
CA GLU A 341 -1.36 30.37 -11.82
C GLU A 341 -0.56 31.04 -10.67
N SER A 342 0.71 30.70 -10.40
CA SER A 342 1.86 30.52 -11.32
C SER A 342 2.91 29.57 -10.76
#